data_AF-A0A925GZW6-F1
#
_entry.id   AF-A0A925GZW6-F1
#
_cell.length_a   1.000
_cell.length_b   1.000
_cell.length_c   1.000
_cell.angle_alpha   90.00
_cell.angle_beta   90.00
_cell.angle_gamma   90.00
#
_symmetry.space_group_name_H-M   'P 1'
#
loop_
_entity.id
_entity.type
_entity.pdbx_description
1 polymer ?
#
loop_
_entity_poly.entity_id
_entity_poly.type
_entity_poly.pdbx_seq_one_letter_code
_entity_poly.pdbx_strand_id
1 'polypeptide(L)'
;MEKGIIRIGFGSEQSQRFELCQSGQWNDLSESFIDEGKDKGTATRFTNELRLFFEDEDSMLWITFMGERLCWGMIDHTMPALHADANGVWRPIRDGWQWTDLHGEQLTKDRLSGALTKLTAYRGTSCNVDKNVSSYVIRRINGEKTPEVERALAASKEMKASALGLMKLLEPRDFELLVDLVFTTSGWQRVSSVGGTRKTLDLDLILPSTGERAFVQVKSKTTSDELADYVAKIEDGPYDRMFYVFHSGKAEMEKKDQRVTIIGPEQLADLVMEAGLVSWLIRKVS
;
A
#
# COMPACT_ATOMS: atom_id res chain seq x y z
N MET A 1 6.57 -18.00 12.76
CA MET A 1 6.02 -19.03 11.87
C MET A 1 7.09 -19.38 10.87
N GLU A 2 7.35 -20.67 10.67
CA GLU A 2 8.21 -21.13 9.57
C GLU A 2 7.62 -20.65 8.24
N LYS A 3 8.49 -20.15 7.37
CA LYS A 3 8.08 -19.53 6.11
C LYS A 3 7.51 -20.62 5.21
N GLY A 4 6.22 -20.53 4.89
CA GLY A 4 5.59 -21.36 3.85
C GLY A 4 4.86 -22.61 4.35
N ILE A 5 4.49 -22.68 5.63
CA ILE A 5 3.61 -23.75 6.13
C ILE A 5 2.29 -23.19 6.65
N ILE A 6 1.25 -24.01 6.60
CA ILE A 6 0.01 -23.84 7.36
C ILE A 6 -0.03 -24.90 8.45
N ARG A 7 -0.51 -24.53 9.64
CA ARG A 7 -0.54 -25.38 10.82
C ARG A 7 -1.90 -25.29 11.49
N ILE A 8 -2.42 -26.44 11.90
CA ILE A 8 -3.68 -26.56 12.63
C ILE A 8 -3.44 -27.36 13.91
N GLY A 9 -4.07 -26.92 15.01
CA GLY A 9 -3.97 -27.56 16.32
C GLY A 9 -5.17 -28.48 16.58
N PHE A 10 -5.67 -28.45 17.82
CA PHE A 10 -6.81 -29.25 18.32
C PHE A 10 -6.45 -30.66 18.79
N GLY A 11 -5.24 -30.89 19.31
CA GLY A 11 -4.86 -32.21 19.79
C GLY A 11 -4.65 -33.22 18.66
N SER A 12 -4.56 -32.75 17.41
CA SER A 12 -4.32 -33.57 16.23
C SER A 12 -2.92 -34.21 16.23
N GLU A 13 -2.03 -33.76 17.11
CA GLU A 13 -0.74 -34.40 17.38
C GLU A 13 -0.86 -35.72 18.16
N GLN A 14 -1.98 -35.97 18.84
CA GLN A 14 -2.18 -37.20 19.59
C GLN A 14 -2.32 -38.37 18.61
N SER A 15 -1.55 -39.45 18.82
CA SER A 15 -1.47 -40.58 17.88
C SER A 15 -2.85 -41.11 17.47
N GLN A 16 -3.77 -41.28 18.44
CA GLN A 16 -5.14 -41.72 18.17
C GLN A 16 -5.88 -40.76 17.22
N ARG A 17 -5.87 -39.45 17.51
CA ARG A 17 -6.58 -38.46 16.69
C ARG A 17 -5.95 -38.27 15.32
N PHE A 18 -4.63 -38.35 15.24
CA PHE A 18 -3.91 -38.29 13.97
C PHE A 18 -4.30 -39.44 13.04
N GLU A 19 -4.35 -40.68 13.57
CA GLU A 19 -4.79 -41.86 12.82
C GLU A 19 -6.25 -41.76 12.36
N LEU A 20 -7.14 -41.26 13.22
CA LEU A 20 -8.55 -41.01 12.86
C LEU A 20 -8.67 -39.99 11.73
N CYS A 21 -7.89 -38.91 11.76
CA CYS A 21 -7.87 -37.90 10.70
C CYS A 21 -7.32 -38.47 9.37
N GLN A 22 -6.24 -39.26 9.42
CA GLN A 22 -5.67 -39.89 8.22
C GLN A 22 -6.62 -40.91 7.58
N SER A 23 -7.42 -41.59 8.39
CA SER A 23 -8.37 -42.62 7.95
C SER A 23 -9.76 -42.07 7.60
N GLY A 24 -9.98 -40.76 7.72
CA GLY A 24 -11.28 -40.13 7.44
C GLY A 24 -12.39 -40.49 8.43
N GLN A 25 -12.03 -40.94 9.64
CA GLN A 25 -12.98 -41.37 10.68
C GLN A 25 -13.48 -40.17 11.50
N TRP A 26 -14.22 -39.27 10.84
CA TRP A 26 -14.62 -37.98 11.42
C TRP A 26 -15.62 -38.07 12.58
N ASN A 27 -16.48 -39.08 12.59
CA ASN A 27 -17.42 -39.30 13.69
C ASN A 27 -16.67 -39.69 14.98
N ASP A 28 -15.79 -40.68 14.87
CA ASP A 28 -14.94 -41.16 15.97
C ASP A 28 -14.00 -40.03 16.47
N LEU A 29 -13.50 -39.19 15.55
CA LEU A 29 -12.73 -37.99 15.92
C LEU A 29 -13.57 -37.03 16.76
N SER A 30 -14.82 -36.77 16.37
CA SER A 30 -15.74 -35.91 17.13
C SER A 30 -16.06 -36.49 18.51
N GLU A 31 -16.23 -37.80 18.63
CA GLU A 31 -16.44 -38.49 19.91
C GLU A 31 -15.22 -38.34 20.82
N SER A 32 -14.01 -38.47 20.27
CA SER A 32 -12.76 -38.31 21.04
C SER A 32 -12.64 -36.93 21.71
N PHE A 33 -13.23 -35.87 21.14
CA PHE A 33 -13.25 -34.55 21.76
C PHE A 33 -14.27 -34.45 22.90
N ILE A 34 -15.42 -35.09 22.74
CA ILE A 34 -16.48 -35.13 23.76
C ILE A 34 -15.98 -35.92 24.98
N ASP A 35 -15.28 -37.03 24.77
CA ASP A 35 -14.70 -37.85 25.84
C ASP A 35 -13.62 -37.10 26.64
N GLU A 36 -12.91 -36.15 26.00
CA GLU A 36 -11.98 -35.22 26.66
C GLU A 36 -12.70 -34.03 27.34
N GLY A 37 -14.03 -34.04 27.37
CA GLY A 37 -14.84 -33.04 28.06
C GLY A 37 -15.15 -31.78 27.24
N LYS A 38 -14.97 -31.78 25.92
CA LYS A 38 -15.46 -30.69 25.05
C LYS A 38 -16.98 -30.78 24.90
N ASP A 39 -17.65 -29.64 24.79
CA ASP A 39 -19.05 -29.61 24.42
C ASP A 39 -19.24 -30.04 22.95
N LYS A 40 -20.45 -30.49 22.62
CA LYS A 40 -20.79 -30.99 21.28
C LYS A 40 -20.51 -29.98 20.16
N GLY A 41 -20.76 -28.68 20.42
CA GLY A 41 -20.55 -27.62 19.44
C GLY A 41 -19.06 -27.41 19.15
N THR A 42 -18.23 -27.36 20.20
CA THR A 42 -16.78 -27.29 20.07
C THR A 42 -16.19 -28.50 19.36
N ALA A 43 -16.63 -29.71 19.74
CA ALA A 43 -16.19 -30.97 19.11
C ALA A 43 -16.51 -30.97 17.60
N THR A 44 -17.74 -30.63 17.23
CA THR A 44 -18.16 -30.53 15.82
C THR A 44 -17.33 -29.50 15.05
N ARG A 45 -17.07 -28.34 15.65
CA ARG A 45 -16.23 -27.31 15.02
C ARG A 45 -14.80 -27.82 14.78
N PHE A 46 -14.15 -28.40 15.79
CA PHE A 46 -12.78 -28.91 15.65
C PHE A 46 -12.69 -30.01 14.60
N THR A 47 -13.63 -30.96 14.61
CA THR A 47 -13.72 -32.01 13.59
C THR A 47 -13.88 -31.43 12.19
N ASN A 48 -14.75 -30.43 12.00
CA ASN A 48 -14.95 -29.81 10.69
C ASN A 48 -13.71 -29.05 10.20
N GLU A 49 -13.03 -28.30 11.08
CA GLU A 49 -11.80 -27.59 10.71
C GLU A 49 -10.65 -28.57 10.36
N LEU A 50 -10.49 -29.66 11.13
CA LEU A 50 -9.52 -30.72 10.82
C LEU A 50 -9.89 -31.43 9.52
N ARG A 51 -11.15 -31.77 9.32
CA ARG A 51 -11.63 -32.41 8.09
C ARG A 51 -11.31 -31.55 6.86
N LEU A 52 -11.64 -30.26 6.89
CA LEU A 52 -11.33 -29.35 5.78
C LEU A 52 -9.83 -29.31 5.50
N PHE A 53 -9.00 -29.29 6.54
CA PHE A 53 -7.55 -29.25 6.39
C PHE A 53 -6.94 -30.55 5.84
N PHE A 54 -7.45 -31.71 6.27
CA PHE A 54 -6.96 -33.03 5.86
C PHE A 54 -7.48 -33.45 4.48
N GLU A 55 -8.72 -33.08 4.12
CA GLU A 55 -9.34 -33.43 2.84
C GLU A 55 -9.03 -32.43 1.71
N ASP A 56 -8.38 -31.28 1.98
CA ASP A 56 -8.06 -30.32 0.92
C ASP A 56 -6.96 -30.82 -0.03
N GLU A 57 -7.36 -31.22 -1.23
CA GLU A 57 -6.48 -31.65 -2.33
C GLU A 57 -6.18 -30.50 -3.31
N ASP A 58 -5.68 -29.35 -2.81
CA ASP A 58 -5.36 -28.15 -3.61
C ASP A 58 -6.58 -27.49 -4.26
N SER A 59 -7.73 -27.57 -3.58
CA SER A 59 -8.98 -26.95 -4.04
C SER A 59 -9.29 -25.65 -3.31
N MET A 60 -8.67 -25.41 -2.16
CA MET A 60 -8.95 -24.27 -1.30
C MET A 60 -7.83 -23.24 -1.35
N LEU A 61 -8.23 -21.99 -1.58
CA LEU A 61 -7.38 -20.83 -1.36
C LEU A 61 -7.37 -20.49 0.12
N TRP A 62 -6.22 -20.68 0.75
CA TRP A 62 -6.03 -20.30 2.14
C TRP A 62 -5.56 -18.86 2.23
N ILE A 63 -6.08 -18.15 3.23
CA ILE A 63 -5.66 -16.80 3.55
C ILE A 63 -5.37 -16.66 5.04
N THR A 64 -4.44 -15.78 5.39
CA THR A 64 -4.14 -15.40 6.76
C THR A 64 -3.63 -13.97 6.81
N PHE A 65 -3.52 -13.38 8.00
CA PHE A 65 -2.91 -12.07 8.18
C PHE A 65 -1.61 -12.18 8.97
N MET A 66 -0.51 -11.71 8.37
CA MET A 66 0.81 -11.68 9.00
C MET A 66 1.47 -10.32 8.79
N GLY A 67 1.92 -9.67 9.86
CA GLY A 67 2.65 -8.39 9.77
C GLY A 67 1.92 -7.31 8.97
N GLU A 68 0.63 -7.09 9.28
CA GLU A 68 -0.26 -6.13 8.59
C GLU A 68 -0.53 -6.43 7.10
N ARG A 69 -0.20 -7.63 6.62
CA ARG A 69 -0.44 -8.06 5.24
C ARG A 69 -1.40 -9.24 5.20
N LEU A 70 -2.22 -9.29 4.16
CA LEU A 70 -2.92 -10.50 3.76
C LEU A 70 -1.89 -11.41 3.08
N CYS A 71 -1.78 -12.62 3.59
CA CYS A 71 -1.03 -13.70 2.99
C CYS A 71 -2.00 -14.73 2.40
N TRP A 72 -1.67 -15.25 1.22
CA TRP A 72 -2.50 -16.21 0.51
C TRP A 72 -1.66 -17.33 -0.10
N GLY A 73 -2.28 -18.47 -0.33
CA GLY A 73 -1.64 -19.60 -0.98
C GLY A 73 -2.53 -20.84 -1.01
N MET A 74 -2.13 -21.82 -1.80
CA MET A 74 -2.76 -23.13 -1.87
C MET A 74 -1.92 -24.13 -1.09
N ILE A 75 -2.54 -25.12 -0.44
CA ILE A 75 -1.77 -26.17 0.21
C ILE A 75 -1.16 -27.10 -0.84
N ASP A 76 0.06 -27.57 -0.60
CA ASP A 76 0.69 -28.59 -1.43
C ASP A 76 0.00 -29.96 -1.27
N HIS A 77 0.10 -30.84 -2.26
CA HIS A 77 -0.54 -32.17 -2.27
C HIS A 77 0.05 -33.14 -1.22
N THR A 78 1.05 -32.72 -0.45
CA THR A 78 1.61 -33.50 0.63
C THR A 78 0.59 -33.72 1.74
N MET A 79 0.50 -34.97 2.23
CA MET A 79 -0.30 -35.33 3.39
C MET A 79 0.12 -34.54 4.64
N PRO A 80 -0.84 -34.18 5.53
CA PRO A 80 -0.53 -33.63 6.84
C PRO A 80 0.52 -34.43 7.61
N ALA A 81 1.52 -33.73 8.16
CA ALA A 81 2.56 -34.31 9.00
C ALA A 81 2.54 -33.71 10.41
N LEU A 82 3.02 -34.47 11.39
CA LEU A 82 3.25 -33.95 12.74
C LEU A 82 4.31 -32.86 12.69
N HIS A 83 4.08 -31.77 13.43
CA HIS A 83 5.05 -30.69 13.54
C HIS A 83 6.18 -31.08 14.51
N ALA A 84 7.40 -30.58 14.29
CA ALA A 84 8.59 -30.99 15.04
C ALA A 84 8.54 -30.64 16.54
N ASP A 85 7.74 -29.64 16.91
CA ASP A 85 7.49 -29.25 18.32
C ASP A 85 6.35 -30.05 18.99
N ALA A 86 5.87 -31.11 18.31
CA ALA A 86 4.79 -31.98 18.77
C ALA A 86 3.49 -31.26 19.14
N ASN A 87 3.19 -30.14 18.48
CA ASN A 87 1.96 -29.40 18.71
C ASN A 87 1.21 -29.20 17.37
N GLY A 88 0.10 -29.90 17.19
CA GLY A 88 -0.64 -29.89 15.94
C GLY A 88 0.10 -30.52 14.74
N VAL A 89 -0.55 -30.39 13.59
CA VAL A 89 -0.07 -30.89 12.30
C VAL A 89 0.12 -29.74 11.33
N TRP A 90 0.95 -29.96 10.32
CA TRP A 90 1.26 -28.95 9.32
C TRP A 90 1.25 -29.52 7.90
N ARG A 91 1.08 -28.61 6.94
CA ARG A 91 1.28 -28.85 5.52
C ARG A 91 2.03 -27.66 4.90
N PRO A 92 2.89 -27.88 3.90
CA PRO A 92 3.49 -26.80 3.13
C PRO A 92 2.43 -26.10 2.27
N ILE A 93 2.59 -24.79 2.13
CA ILE A 93 1.89 -23.98 1.14
C ILE A 93 2.72 -24.03 -0.14
N ARG A 94 2.08 -24.36 -1.26
CA ARG A 94 2.71 -24.38 -2.58
C ARG A 94 3.35 -23.01 -2.86
N ASP A 95 4.62 -23.02 -3.25
CA ASP A 95 5.44 -21.82 -3.50
C ASP A 95 5.55 -20.86 -2.30
N GLY A 96 5.16 -21.31 -1.11
CA GLY A 96 5.10 -20.50 0.10
C GLY A 96 3.98 -19.44 0.09
N TRP A 97 3.77 -18.83 1.25
CA TRP A 97 2.80 -17.75 1.40
C TRP A 97 3.16 -16.55 0.53
N GLN A 98 2.23 -16.13 -0.31
CA GLN A 98 2.30 -14.90 -1.10
C GLN A 98 1.67 -13.74 -0.34
N TRP A 99 2.15 -12.52 -0.54
CA TRP A 99 1.61 -11.30 0.12
C TRP A 99 1.42 -10.12 -0.85
N THR A 100 1.52 -10.39 -2.15
CA THR A 100 1.22 -9.45 -3.22
C THR A 100 0.07 -9.99 -4.07
N ASP A 101 -0.55 -9.14 -4.86
CA ASP A 101 -1.36 -9.63 -5.98
C ASP A 101 -0.45 -10.25 -7.08
N LEU A 102 -1.07 -10.78 -8.13
CA LEU A 102 -0.37 -11.37 -9.29
C LEU A 102 0.43 -10.34 -10.10
N HIS A 103 0.28 -9.04 -9.84
CA HIS A 103 1.03 -7.96 -10.45
C HIS A 103 2.14 -7.40 -9.55
N GLY A 104 2.32 -7.95 -8.34
CA GLY A 104 3.35 -7.56 -7.39
C GLY A 104 2.96 -6.42 -6.44
N GLU A 105 1.71 -5.93 -6.47
CA GLU A 105 1.23 -4.92 -5.54
C GLU A 105 0.98 -5.52 -4.15
N GLN A 106 1.42 -4.85 -3.09
CA GLN A 106 1.30 -5.37 -1.73
C GLN A 106 -0.16 -5.39 -1.25
N LEU A 107 -0.57 -6.50 -0.61
CA LEU A 107 -1.89 -6.67 -0.02
C LEU A 107 -1.87 -6.28 1.48
N THR A 108 -1.70 -5.00 1.77
CA THR A 108 -1.66 -4.47 3.14
C THR A 108 -3.08 -4.21 3.68
N LYS A 109 -3.28 -4.36 5.00
CA LYS A 109 -4.61 -4.21 5.64
C LYS A 109 -5.27 -2.86 5.40
N ASP A 110 -4.52 -1.78 5.35
CA ASP A 110 -5.00 -0.40 5.08
C ASP A 110 -5.57 -0.24 3.67
N ARG A 111 -5.19 -1.12 2.73
CA ARG A 111 -5.63 -1.14 1.34
C ARG A 111 -6.73 -2.17 1.07
N LEU A 112 -7.14 -2.92 2.08
CA LEU A 112 -8.14 -3.99 1.98
C LEU A 112 -9.48 -3.55 2.58
N SER A 113 -10.56 -4.14 2.07
CA SER A 113 -11.91 -3.87 2.56
C SER A 113 -12.03 -4.22 4.04
N GLY A 114 -12.68 -3.33 4.80
CA GLY A 114 -13.03 -3.56 6.21
C GLY A 114 -13.84 -4.85 6.43
N ALA A 115 -14.59 -5.31 5.42
CA ALA A 115 -15.31 -6.58 5.49
C ALA A 115 -14.36 -7.78 5.58
N LEU A 116 -13.22 -7.73 4.88
CA LEU A 116 -12.19 -8.77 4.93
C LEU A 116 -11.33 -8.65 6.20
N THR A 117 -10.89 -7.44 6.55
CA THR A 117 -9.99 -7.25 7.69
C THR A 117 -10.64 -7.54 9.04
N LYS A 118 -11.98 -7.54 9.12
CA LYS A 118 -12.73 -8.06 10.30
C LYS A 118 -12.38 -9.51 10.64
N LEU A 119 -11.96 -10.33 9.68
CA LEU A 119 -11.54 -11.72 9.94
C LEU A 119 -10.30 -11.80 10.85
N THR A 120 -9.52 -10.71 10.96
CA THR A 120 -8.39 -10.64 11.92
C THR A 120 -8.83 -10.73 13.39
N ALA A 121 -10.07 -10.37 13.70
CA ALA A 121 -10.65 -10.46 15.03
C ALA A 121 -11.28 -11.83 15.32
N TYR A 122 -11.27 -12.74 14.34
CA TYR A 122 -11.79 -14.10 14.52
C TYR A 122 -10.98 -14.84 15.60
N ARG A 123 -11.68 -15.47 16.54
CA ARG A 123 -11.09 -16.13 17.71
C ARG A 123 -10.88 -17.64 17.55
N GLY A 124 -11.23 -18.21 16.39
CA GLY A 124 -10.96 -19.62 16.05
C GLY A 124 -9.70 -19.78 15.21
N THR A 125 -9.38 -21.02 14.83
CA THR A 125 -8.16 -21.33 14.06
C THR A 125 -8.37 -21.10 12.56
N SER A 126 -9.51 -21.51 12.02
CA SER A 126 -9.92 -21.26 10.64
C SER A 126 -11.42 -20.96 10.52
N CYS A 127 -11.80 -20.27 9.44
CA CYS A 127 -13.19 -20.00 9.11
C CYS A 127 -13.37 -19.88 7.61
N ASN A 128 -14.58 -20.18 7.14
CA ASN A 128 -14.96 -19.86 5.77
C ASN A 128 -15.13 -18.35 5.60
N VAL A 129 -14.67 -17.83 4.47
CA VAL A 129 -14.89 -16.44 4.08
C VAL A 129 -16.28 -16.35 3.44
N ASP A 130 -17.10 -15.40 3.90
CA ASP A 130 -18.43 -15.15 3.32
C ASP A 130 -18.36 -14.98 1.80
N LYS A 131 -19.35 -15.48 1.07
CA LYS A 131 -19.39 -15.48 -0.41
C LYS A 131 -19.12 -14.12 -1.06
N ASN A 132 -19.63 -13.05 -0.45
CA ASN A 132 -19.42 -11.69 -0.94
C ASN A 132 -17.99 -11.21 -0.72
N VAL A 133 -17.34 -11.66 0.36
CA VAL A 133 -15.96 -11.31 0.70
C VAL A 133 -14.96 -12.18 -0.08
N SER A 134 -15.27 -13.45 -0.32
CA SER A 134 -14.38 -14.36 -1.06
C SER A 134 -14.22 -13.94 -2.53
N SER A 135 -15.29 -13.53 -3.20
CA SER A 135 -15.21 -12.95 -4.55
C SER A 135 -14.35 -11.68 -4.59
N TYR A 136 -14.42 -10.84 -3.56
CA TYR A 136 -13.53 -9.68 -3.42
C TYR A 136 -12.07 -10.11 -3.24
N VAL A 137 -11.77 -11.09 -2.39
CA VAL A 137 -10.40 -11.61 -2.16
C VAL A 137 -9.79 -12.13 -3.46
N ILE A 138 -10.51 -12.96 -4.21
CA ILE A 138 -10.02 -13.52 -5.48
C ILE A 138 -9.66 -12.41 -6.45
N ARG A 139 -10.56 -11.44 -6.64
CA ARG A 139 -10.32 -10.29 -7.53
C ARG A 139 -9.09 -9.49 -7.08
N ARG A 140 -8.95 -9.24 -5.78
CA ARG A 140 -7.79 -8.53 -5.22
C ARG A 140 -6.48 -9.28 -5.45
N ILE A 141 -6.46 -10.59 -5.29
CA ILE A 141 -5.27 -11.42 -5.54
C ILE A 141 -4.94 -11.45 -7.03
N ASN A 142 -5.93 -11.51 -7.91
CA ASN A 142 -5.73 -11.43 -9.35
C ASN A 142 -5.34 -10.03 -9.85
N GLY A 143 -5.28 -9.02 -8.98
CA GLY A 143 -5.02 -7.63 -9.37
C GLY A 143 -6.18 -6.98 -10.14
N GLU A 144 -7.37 -7.59 -10.12
CA GLU A 144 -8.55 -7.13 -10.84
C GLU A 144 -9.17 -5.91 -10.13
N LYS A 145 -9.32 -4.83 -10.89
CA LYS A 145 -10.00 -3.61 -10.44
C LYS A 145 -11.49 -3.73 -10.67
N THR A 146 -12.30 -2.94 -9.96
CA THR A 146 -13.73 -2.84 -10.31
C THR A 146 -13.89 -1.90 -11.49
N PRO A 147 -14.96 -2.03 -12.29
CA PRO A 147 -15.26 -1.06 -13.35
C PRO A 147 -15.34 0.38 -12.84
N GLU A 148 -15.76 0.61 -11.59
CA GLU A 148 -15.77 1.93 -10.94
C GLU A 148 -14.34 2.46 -10.74
N VAL A 149 -13.43 1.62 -10.24
CA VAL A 149 -12.03 2.00 -10.02
C VAL A 149 -11.32 2.27 -11.35
N GLU A 150 -11.54 1.45 -12.37
CA GLU A 150 -10.97 1.67 -13.71
C GLU A 150 -11.46 2.98 -14.32
N ARG A 151 -12.76 3.26 -14.22
CA ARG A 151 -13.33 4.54 -14.66
C ARG A 151 -12.73 5.71 -13.91
N ALA A 152 -12.57 5.62 -12.59
CA ALA A 152 -11.96 6.67 -11.79
C ALA A 152 -10.49 6.92 -12.17
N LEU A 153 -9.70 5.86 -12.41
CA LEU A 153 -8.32 5.98 -12.87
C LEU A 153 -8.23 6.65 -14.25
N ALA A 154 -9.10 6.27 -15.18
CA ALA A 154 -9.17 6.88 -16.51
C ALA A 154 -9.52 8.38 -16.42
N ALA A 155 -10.56 8.73 -15.64
CA ALA A 155 -10.96 10.12 -15.42
C ALA A 155 -9.89 10.94 -14.71
N SER A 156 -9.20 10.36 -13.71
CA SER A 156 -8.08 11.01 -13.02
C SER A 156 -6.93 11.31 -13.97
N LYS A 157 -6.62 10.40 -14.90
CA LYS A 157 -5.58 10.60 -15.91
C LYS A 157 -5.94 11.73 -16.87
N GLU A 158 -7.20 11.78 -17.32
CA GLU A 158 -7.70 12.87 -18.17
C GLU A 158 -7.65 14.21 -17.44
N MET A 159 -8.12 14.26 -16.19
CA MET A 159 -8.08 15.48 -15.38
C MET A 159 -6.65 15.97 -15.13
N LYS A 160 -5.69 15.07 -14.90
CA LYS A 160 -4.27 15.42 -14.81
C LYS A 160 -3.78 16.06 -16.11
N ALA A 161 -4.09 15.48 -17.26
CA ALA A 161 -3.70 16.03 -18.56
C ALA A 161 -4.32 17.42 -18.79
N SER A 162 -5.58 17.62 -18.40
CA SER A 162 -6.23 18.93 -18.43
C SER A 162 -5.56 19.92 -17.48
N ALA A 163 -5.26 19.52 -16.23
CA ALA A 163 -4.59 20.37 -15.25
C ALA A 163 -3.21 20.83 -15.76
N LEU A 164 -2.44 19.94 -16.38
CA LEU A 164 -1.17 20.27 -17.03
C LEU A 164 -1.35 21.30 -18.14
N GLY A 165 -2.41 21.18 -18.95
CA GLY A 165 -2.76 22.17 -19.96
C GLY A 165 -3.08 23.55 -19.36
N LEU A 166 -3.88 23.60 -18.29
CA LEU A 166 -4.25 24.83 -17.60
C LEU A 166 -3.03 25.51 -16.94
N MET A 167 -2.15 24.73 -16.32
CA MET A 167 -0.90 25.25 -15.71
C MET A 167 -0.05 26.04 -16.72
N LYS A 168 -0.01 25.59 -17.98
CA LYS A 168 0.77 26.24 -19.03
C LYS A 168 0.20 27.59 -19.49
N LEU A 169 -1.07 27.86 -19.18
CA LEU A 169 -1.73 29.13 -19.48
C LEU A 169 -1.46 30.21 -18.43
N LEU A 170 -0.92 29.83 -17.27
CA LEU A 170 -0.64 30.78 -16.18
C LEU A 170 0.50 31.73 -16.55
N GLU A 171 0.28 33.01 -16.29
CA GLU A 171 1.34 34.00 -16.24
C GLU A 171 2.34 33.69 -15.12
N PRO A 172 3.62 34.14 -15.22
CA PRO A 172 4.65 33.79 -14.24
C PRO A 172 4.28 34.03 -12.77
N ARG A 173 3.61 35.14 -12.47
CA ARG A 173 3.19 35.47 -11.10
C ARG A 173 2.12 34.51 -10.57
N ASP A 174 1.17 34.13 -11.41
CA ASP A 174 0.10 33.22 -11.02
C ASP A 174 0.60 31.78 -10.94
N PHE A 175 1.62 31.43 -11.72
CA PHE A 175 2.32 30.18 -11.58
C PHE A 175 3.12 30.09 -10.27
N GLU A 176 3.81 31.16 -9.86
CA GLU A 176 4.45 31.23 -8.53
C GLU A 176 3.42 31.04 -7.41
N LEU A 177 2.24 31.68 -7.53
CA LEU A 177 1.16 31.51 -6.56
C LEU A 177 0.63 30.06 -6.52
N LEU A 178 0.46 29.40 -7.67
CA LEU A 178 0.08 27.98 -7.71
C LEU A 178 1.09 27.13 -6.93
N VAL A 179 2.38 27.35 -7.16
CA VAL A 179 3.44 26.60 -6.49
C VAL A 179 3.42 26.87 -4.98
N ASP A 180 3.27 28.13 -4.57
CA ASP A 180 3.13 28.50 -3.15
C ASP A 180 1.95 27.78 -2.48
N LEU A 181 0.79 27.72 -3.15
CA LEU A 181 -0.38 26.99 -2.67
C LEU A 181 -0.10 25.49 -2.51
N VAL A 182 0.54 24.84 -3.50
CA VAL A 182 0.91 23.42 -3.45
C VAL A 182 1.81 23.11 -2.25
N PHE A 183 2.84 23.93 -2.04
CA PHE A 183 3.75 23.77 -0.90
C PHE A 183 3.03 24.01 0.44
N THR A 184 2.18 25.03 0.51
CA THR A 184 1.38 25.33 1.71
C THR A 184 0.44 24.19 2.07
N THR A 185 -0.25 23.59 1.08
CA THR A 185 -1.12 22.41 1.31
C THR A 185 -0.33 21.18 1.74
N SER A 186 0.96 21.12 1.42
CA SER A 186 1.88 20.04 1.81
C SER A 186 2.53 20.28 3.19
N GLY A 187 2.14 21.35 3.91
CA GLY A 187 2.59 21.65 5.26
C GLY A 187 3.82 22.57 5.35
N TRP A 188 4.38 23.01 4.23
CA TRP A 188 5.43 24.03 4.22
C TRP A 188 4.85 25.40 4.56
N GLN A 189 5.62 26.24 5.25
CA GLN A 189 5.22 27.59 5.63
C GLN A 189 6.20 28.61 5.07
N ARG A 190 5.67 29.71 4.53
CA ARG A 190 6.49 30.80 4.00
C ARG A 190 7.19 31.56 5.13
N VAL A 191 8.51 31.69 5.02
CA VAL A 191 9.31 32.53 5.92
C VAL A 191 9.33 33.93 5.34
N SER A 192 8.74 34.90 6.05
CA SER A 192 8.87 36.31 5.66
C SER A 192 10.26 36.82 6.05
N SER A 193 11.01 37.35 5.07
CA SER A 193 12.32 37.94 5.33
C SER A 193 12.14 39.29 6.02
N VAL A 194 12.30 39.31 7.35
CA VAL A 194 12.42 40.55 8.12
C VAL A 194 13.81 41.13 7.87
N GLY A 195 13.92 41.96 6.83
CA GLY A 195 15.10 42.80 6.56
C GLY A 195 16.02 42.30 5.45
N GLY A 196 16.19 43.13 4.42
CA GLY A 196 17.31 43.06 3.47
C GLY A 196 17.05 42.23 2.21
N THR A 197 17.25 42.87 1.06
CA THR A 197 17.10 42.36 -0.31
C THR A 197 17.83 41.03 -0.57
N ARG A 198 17.12 39.90 -0.50
CA ARG A 198 17.46 38.66 -1.24
C ARG A 198 16.49 38.53 -2.43
N LYS A 199 16.72 39.35 -3.46
CA LYS A 199 15.86 39.51 -4.65
C LYS A 199 15.87 38.34 -5.65
N THR A 200 16.43 37.18 -5.29
CA THR A 200 16.73 36.11 -6.25
C THR A 200 16.02 34.79 -5.99
N LEU A 201 15.21 34.69 -4.94
CA LEU A 201 14.46 33.48 -4.59
C LEU A 201 12.98 33.78 -4.60
N ASP A 202 12.17 32.93 -5.24
CA ASP A 202 10.74 33.16 -5.35
C ASP A 202 10.05 32.82 -4.02
N LEU A 203 10.37 31.66 -3.43
CA LEU A 203 9.85 31.25 -2.12
C LEU A 203 10.98 30.83 -1.16
N ASP A 204 10.82 31.18 0.11
CA ASP A 204 11.61 30.70 1.26
C ASP A 204 10.64 30.03 2.21
N LEU A 205 10.85 28.75 2.47
CA LEU A 205 9.92 27.85 3.13
C LEU A 205 10.58 27.14 4.31
N ILE A 206 9.79 26.86 5.34
CA ILE A 206 10.17 25.98 6.45
C ILE A 206 9.12 24.89 6.62
N LEU A 207 9.55 23.66 6.87
CA LEU A 207 8.67 22.56 7.26
C LEU A 207 8.64 22.48 8.80
N PRO A 208 7.53 22.87 9.46
CA PRO A 208 7.53 23.05 10.92
C PRO A 208 7.77 21.78 11.73
N SER A 209 7.45 20.60 11.16
CA SER A 209 7.60 19.31 11.84
C SER A 209 9.06 18.88 11.99
N THR A 210 9.94 19.33 11.09
CA THR A 210 11.37 18.95 11.07
C THR A 210 12.30 20.13 11.27
N GLY A 211 11.80 21.36 11.05
CA GLY A 211 12.63 22.57 10.96
C GLY A 211 13.40 22.70 9.65
N GLU A 212 13.21 21.77 8.69
CA GLU A 212 13.89 21.79 7.40
C GLU A 212 13.55 23.08 6.65
N ARG A 213 14.56 23.80 6.19
CA ARG A 213 14.40 25.04 5.42
C ARG A 213 14.71 24.80 3.96
N ALA A 214 13.82 25.25 3.10
CA ALA A 214 13.96 25.15 1.67
C ALA A 214 13.79 26.49 0.98
N PHE A 215 14.45 26.68 -0.15
CA PHE A 215 14.03 27.69 -1.11
C PHE A 215 13.43 27.05 -2.35
N VAL A 216 12.52 27.77 -3.00
CA VAL A 216 11.89 27.34 -4.24
C VAL A 216 12.23 28.36 -5.31
N GLN A 217 12.71 27.85 -6.45
CA GLN A 217 12.78 28.61 -7.69
C GLN A 217 11.71 28.11 -8.64
N VAL A 218 10.88 29.03 -9.10
CA VAL A 218 9.76 28.79 -10.00
C VAL A 218 10.09 29.37 -11.38
N LYS A 219 9.80 28.60 -12.44
CA LYS A 219 9.97 29.04 -13.83
C LYS A 219 8.81 28.58 -14.69
N SER A 220 8.13 29.49 -15.38
CA SER A 220 7.15 29.11 -16.40
C SER A 220 7.82 28.33 -17.54
N LYS A 221 9.03 28.74 -17.95
CA LYS A 221 9.85 28.04 -18.96
C LYS A 221 11.31 28.01 -18.51
N THR A 222 11.99 26.89 -18.71
CA THR A 222 13.38 26.71 -18.25
C THR A 222 14.24 25.87 -19.20
N THR A 223 15.57 25.98 -19.03
CA THR A 223 16.57 25.01 -19.53
C THR A 223 17.39 24.39 -18.37
N SER A 224 18.20 23.37 -18.68
CA SER A 224 19.14 22.78 -17.72
C SER A 224 20.27 23.74 -17.31
N ASP A 225 20.70 24.62 -18.21
CA ASP A 225 21.76 25.61 -17.89
C ASP A 225 21.29 26.58 -16.81
N GLU A 226 20.05 27.07 -16.90
CA GLU A 226 19.46 27.93 -15.89
C GLU A 226 19.35 27.22 -14.53
N LEU A 227 19.02 25.92 -14.52
CA LEU A 227 18.98 25.14 -13.28
C LEU A 227 20.35 25.11 -12.59
N ALA A 228 21.43 24.91 -13.34
CA ALA A 228 22.78 24.85 -12.78
C ALA A 228 23.16 26.14 -12.01
N ASP A 229 22.74 27.30 -12.50
CA ASP A 229 22.96 28.60 -11.84
C ASP A 229 22.28 28.70 -10.47
N TYR A 230 21.13 28.05 -10.27
CA TYR A 230 20.46 28.04 -8.96
C TYR A 230 20.97 26.94 -8.05
N VAL A 231 21.39 25.80 -8.59
CA VAL A 231 22.02 24.74 -7.80
C VAL A 231 23.28 25.27 -7.12
N ALA A 232 24.09 26.09 -7.80
CA ALA A 232 25.27 26.70 -7.19
C ALA A 232 24.93 27.56 -5.95
N LYS A 233 23.72 28.13 -5.86
CA LYS A 233 23.30 29.02 -4.75
C LYS A 233 22.92 28.27 -3.48
N ILE A 234 22.72 26.95 -3.53
CA ILE A 234 22.39 26.18 -2.32
C ILE A 234 23.56 26.16 -1.34
N GLU A 235 24.80 26.15 -1.84
CA GLU A 235 26.01 26.09 -1.01
C GLU A 235 26.24 27.39 -0.21
N ASP A 236 25.76 28.51 -0.74
CA ASP A 236 25.94 29.83 -0.13
C ASP A 236 24.81 30.18 0.86
N GLY A 237 23.81 29.31 1.02
CA GLY A 237 22.58 29.58 1.75
C GLY A 237 22.38 28.72 3.00
N PRO A 238 21.55 29.16 3.96
CA PRO A 238 21.20 28.40 5.15
C PRO A 238 20.08 27.36 4.86
N TYR A 239 20.12 26.72 3.68
CA TYR A 239 19.02 25.89 3.19
C TYR A 239 19.41 24.41 3.17
N ASP A 240 18.54 23.58 3.71
CA ASP A 240 18.68 22.13 3.71
C ASP A 240 18.25 21.53 2.37
N ARG A 241 17.32 22.22 1.67
CA ARG A 241 16.72 21.77 0.41
C ARG A 241 16.54 22.91 -0.58
N MET A 242 16.57 22.56 -1.86
CA MET A 242 16.15 23.39 -2.98
C MET A 242 15.09 22.67 -3.79
N PHE A 243 14.00 23.37 -4.12
CA PHE A 243 13.03 22.91 -5.10
C PHE A 243 13.14 23.75 -6.37
N TYR A 244 13.21 23.09 -7.52
CA TYR A 244 13.17 23.75 -8.82
C TYR A 244 11.93 23.32 -9.58
N VAL A 245 11.01 24.25 -9.82
CA VAL A 245 9.66 23.95 -10.27
C VAL A 245 9.36 24.63 -11.59
N PHE A 246 8.88 23.88 -12.57
CA PHE A 246 8.56 24.42 -13.90
C PHE A 246 7.43 23.69 -14.62
N HIS A 247 6.76 24.39 -15.55
CA HIS A 247 5.69 23.81 -16.37
C HIS A 247 6.05 23.65 -17.87
N SER A 248 7.05 24.39 -18.36
CA SER A 248 7.51 24.30 -19.74
C SER A 248 9.04 24.20 -19.85
N GLY A 249 9.52 23.48 -20.87
CA GLY A 249 10.95 23.25 -21.08
C GLY A 249 11.44 21.96 -20.42
N LYS A 250 12.76 21.86 -20.27
CA LYS A 250 13.44 20.67 -19.74
C LYS A 250 14.59 21.12 -18.86
N ALA A 251 14.63 20.62 -17.62
CA ALA A 251 15.71 20.86 -16.68
C ALA A 251 16.12 19.53 -16.05
N GLU A 252 17.38 19.16 -16.23
CA GLU A 252 18.00 17.95 -15.70
C GLU A 252 19.39 18.31 -15.17
N MET A 253 19.85 17.56 -14.17
CA MET A 253 21.21 17.69 -13.62
C MET A 253 22.08 16.54 -14.11
N GLU A 254 23.31 16.84 -14.52
CA GLU A 254 24.30 15.81 -14.88
C GLU A 254 24.69 14.95 -13.67
N LYS A 255 24.76 15.56 -12.49
CA LYS A 255 25.05 14.88 -11.22
C LYS A 255 23.91 15.12 -10.25
N LYS A 256 23.36 14.05 -9.66
CA LYS A 256 22.31 14.15 -8.67
C LYS A 256 22.86 14.72 -7.36
N ASP A 257 22.24 15.79 -6.86
CA ASP A 257 22.40 16.28 -5.50
C ASP A 257 21.13 15.92 -4.71
N GLN A 258 21.28 15.29 -3.55
CA GLN A 258 20.14 14.90 -2.71
C GLN A 258 19.37 16.10 -2.16
N ARG A 259 20.03 17.27 -2.01
CA ARG A 259 19.40 18.50 -1.54
C ARG A 259 18.58 19.20 -2.63
N VAL A 260 18.69 18.80 -3.90
CA VAL A 260 17.97 19.43 -5.01
C VAL A 260 16.85 18.51 -5.49
N THR A 261 15.61 19.02 -5.48
CA THR A 261 14.44 18.33 -6.02
C THR A 261 13.89 19.10 -7.22
N ILE A 262 13.88 18.45 -8.37
CA ILE A 262 13.30 19.01 -9.61
C ILE A 262 11.86 18.53 -9.71
N ILE A 263 10.92 19.47 -9.77
CA ILE A 263 9.49 19.19 -9.95
C ILE A 263 9.09 19.68 -11.35
N GLY A 264 9.07 18.74 -12.29
CA GLY A 264 8.62 18.99 -13.67
C GLY A 264 7.09 19.05 -13.81
N PRO A 265 6.58 19.30 -15.03
CA PRO A 265 5.16 19.54 -15.27
C PRO A 265 4.25 18.38 -14.87
N GLU A 266 4.65 17.14 -15.16
CA GLU A 266 3.86 15.95 -14.85
C GLU A 266 3.74 15.72 -13.33
N GLN A 267 4.84 15.89 -12.61
CA GLN A 267 4.85 15.74 -11.15
C GLN A 267 4.12 16.90 -10.48
N LEU A 268 4.27 18.13 -10.98
CA LEU A 268 3.51 19.26 -10.46
C LEU A 268 2.01 19.10 -10.70
N ALA A 269 1.59 18.55 -11.84
CA ALA A 269 0.18 18.25 -12.09
C ALA A 269 -0.39 17.21 -11.10
N ASP A 270 0.39 16.19 -10.71
CA ASP A 270 0.00 15.26 -9.64
C ASP A 270 -0.18 16.00 -8.31
N LEU A 271 0.78 16.83 -7.91
CA LEU A 271 0.70 17.62 -6.68
C LEU A 271 -0.50 18.57 -6.66
N VAL A 272 -0.85 19.17 -7.80
CA VAL A 272 -2.04 20.01 -7.95
C VAL A 272 -3.33 19.22 -7.75
N MET A 273 -3.40 18.00 -8.29
CA MET A 273 -4.54 17.10 -8.11
C MET A 273 -4.69 16.71 -6.63
N GLU A 274 -3.60 16.29 -6.00
CA GLU A 274 -3.55 15.88 -4.59
C GLU A 274 -3.89 17.04 -3.64
N ALA A 275 -3.44 18.25 -3.96
CA ALA A 275 -3.74 19.48 -3.21
C ALA A 275 -5.19 19.98 -3.43
N GLY A 276 -5.96 19.38 -4.35
CA GLY A 276 -7.32 19.81 -4.67
C GLY A 276 -7.40 21.17 -5.38
N LEU A 277 -6.34 21.59 -6.07
CA LEU A 277 -6.21 22.94 -6.65
C LEU A 277 -6.77 23.07 -8.08
N VAL A 278 -7.35 22.02 -8.65
CA VAL A 278 -7.82 22.08 -10.06
C VAL A 278 -8.94 23.09 -10.26
N SER A 279 -9.88 23.21 -9.33
CA SER A 279 -10.93 24.24 -9.41
C SER A 279 -10.37 25.66 -9.29
N TRP A 280 -9.26 25.84 -8.56
CA TRP A 280 -8.56 27.12 -8.51
C TRP A 280 -7.93 27.43 -9.87
N LEU A 281 -7.24 26.46 -10.48
CA LEU A 281 -6.66 26.60 -11.82
C LEU A 281 -7.69 27.02 -12.86
N ILE A 282 -8.82 26.32 -12.93
CA ILE A 282 -9.90 26.62 -13.87
C ILE A 282 -10.34 28.08 -13.73
N ARG A 283 -10.66 28.52 -12.50
CA ARG A 283 -11.09 29.91 -12.24
C ARG A 283 -10.02 30.95 -12.55
N LYS A 284 -8.74 30.57 -12.47
CA LYS A 284 -7.63 31.49 -12.62
C LYS A 284 -7.31 31.80 -14.09
N VAL A 285 -7.54 30.83 -14.97
CA VAL A 285 -7.25 30.95 -16.42
C VAL A 285 -8.48 31.14 -17.30
N SER A 286 -9.68 31.13 -16.70
CA SER A 286 -10.95 31.47 -17.37
C SER A 286 -11.16 32.99 -17.36
#